data_AF-A0A7X7JCT5-F1
#
_entry.id   AF-A0A7X7JCT5-F1
#
_cell.length_a   1.000
_cell.length_b   1.000
_cell.length_c   1.000
_cell.angle_alpha   90.00
_cell.angle_beta   90.00
_cell.angle_gamma   90.00
#
_symmetry.space_group_name_H-M   'P 1'
#
loop_
_entity.id
_entity.type
_entity.pdbx_description
1 polymer ?
#
loop_
_entity_poly.entity_id
_entity_poly.type
_entity_poly.pdbx_seq_one_letter_code
_entity_poly.pdbx_strand_id
1 'polypeptide(L)'
;MSPRLASVTLPDDVRAVVDGARSLTVPASRAELYELALGPEGGPRFSVDYAVGDRTVTEATVVRCKNGLAVNYPEDYMRRRDPDCMRIGDDLPTDKPRFRDVYGTEFGPTRAETLAWLADQDLVAVPFRAGGPAYGDPSLA
;
A
#
# COMPACT_ATOMS: atom_id res chain seq x y z
N MET A 1 2.78 -16.54 -10.35
CA MET A 1 3.21 -15.22 -10.86
C MET A 1 2.13 -14.63 -11.76
N SER A 2 1.62 -13.43 -11.45
CA SER A 2 0.68 -12.72 -12.33
C SER A 2 1.38 -12.33 -13.64
N PRO A 3 0.86 -12.70 -14.83
CA PRO A 3 1.44 -12.29 -16.11
C PRO A 3 1.62 -10.77 -16.23
N ARG A 4 0.79 -10.01 -15.49
CA ARG A 4 0.78 -8.54 -15.50
C ARG A 4 2.00 -7.89 -14.83
N LEU A 5 2.76 -8.62 -14.00
CA LEU A 5 3.99 -8.12 -13.37
C LEU A 5 5.27 -8.67 -14.02
N ALA A 6 5.16 -9.53 -15.03
CA ALA A 6 6.31 -10.20 -15.64
C ALA A 6 7.36 -9.22 -16.21
N SER A 7 6.93 -8.04 -16.66
CA SER A 7 7.81 -7.00 -17.21
C SER A 7 8.31 -5.98 -16.16
N VAL A 8 7.94 -6.14 -14.89
CA VAL A 8 8.35 -5.23 -13.81
C VAL A 8 9.60 -5.79 -13.12
N THR A 9 10.67 -5.01 -13.14
CA THR A 9 11.89 -5.30 -12.39
C THR A 9 11.66 -4.95 -10.92
N LEU A 10 11.78 -5.95 -10.05
CA LEU A 10 11.58 -5.83 -8.61
C LEU A 10 12.85 -6.32 -7.90
N PRO A 11 13.25 -5.67 -6.78
CA PRO A 11 14.24 -6.25 -5.87
C PRO A 11 13.83 -7.67 -5.44
N ASP A 12 14.82 -8.53 -5.17
CA ASP A 12 14.58 -9.94 -4.90
C ASP A 12 13.65 -10.18 -3.70
N ASP A 13 13.78 -9.36 -2.66
CA ASP A 13 12.95 -9.45 -1.46
C ASP A 13 11.49 -9.00 -1.72
N VAL A 14 11.27 -7.95 -2.50
CA VAL A 14 9.92 -7.54 -2.93
C VAL A 14 9.31 -8.59 -3.85
N ARG A 15 10.10 -9.17 -4.75
CA ARG A 15 9.64 -10.26 -5.62
C ARG A 15 9.20 -11.47 -4.80
N ALA A 16 9.98 -11.84 -3.79
CA ALA A 16 9.62 -12.93 -2.87
C ALA A 16 8.28 -12.67 -2.16
N VAL A 17 8.00 -11.42 -1.76
CA VAL A 17 6.69 -11.04 -1.18
C VAL A 17 5.56 -11.22 -2.19
N VAL A 18 5.71 -10.67 -3.39
CA VAL A 18 4.66 -10.71 -4.43
C VAL A 18 4.37 -12.15 -4.88
N ASP A 19 5.40 -12.99 -4.98
CA ASP A 19 5.25 -14.39 -5.39
C ASP A 19 4.77 -15.30 -4.24
N GLY A 20 5.04 -14.92 -2.98
CA GLY A 20 4.63 -15.64 -1.78
C GLY A 20 3.31 -15.18 -1.16
N ALA A 21 2.75 -14.05 -1.62
CA ALA A 21 1.51 -13.46 -1.11
C ALA A 21 0.34 -14.47 -1.12
N ARG A 22 -0.51 -14.42 -0.10
CA ARG A 22 -1.72 -15.24 0.00
C ARG A 22 -2.61 -15.10 -1.24
N SER A 23 -2.79 -13.87 -1.69
CA SER A 23 -3.35 -13.55 -2.99
C SER A 23 -2.76 -12.26 -3.53
N LEU A 24 -2.82 -12.09 -4.85
CA LEU A 24 -2.30 -10.92 -5.54
C LEU A 24 -3.27 -10.48 -6.64
N THR A 25 -3.81 -9.28 -6.50
CA THR A 25 -4.64 -8.63 -7.50
C THR A 25 -3.87 -7.50 -8.18
N VAL A 26 -3.84 -7.51 -9.51
CA VAL A 26 -3.18 -6.47 -10.32
C VAL A 26 -4.22 -5.86 -11.26
N PRO A 27 -4.91 -4.78 -10.85
CA PRO A 27 -5.98 -4.19 -11.66
C PRO A 27 -5.41 -3.59 -12.95
N ALA A 28 -6.05 -3.86 -14.09
CA ALA A 28 -5.63 -3.38 -15.40
C ALA A 28 -6.50 -2.22 -15.93
N SER A 29 -7.59 -1.90 -15.23
CA SER A 29 -8.48 -0.84 -15.65
C SER A 29 -9.00 -0.03 -14.46
N ARG A 30 -9.46 1.18 -14.78
CA ARG A 30 -10.20 1.99 -13.82
C ARG A 30 -11.47 1.27 -13.34
N ALA A 31 -12.16 0.52 -14.19
CA ALA A 31 -13.36 -0.21 -13.78
C ALA A 31 -13.06 -1.26 -12.70
N GLU A 32 -11.99 -2.05 -12.89
CA GLU A 32 -11.52 -3.04 -11.90
C GLU A 32 -11.19 -2.36 -10.56
N LEU A 33 -10.52 -1.20 -10.57
CA LEU A 33 -10.24 -0.43 -9.36
C LEU A 33 -11.51 0.03 -8.62
N TYR A 34 -12.54 0.43 -9.36
CA TYR A 34 -13.82 0.85 -8.77
C TYR A 34 -14.56 -0.33 -8.14
N GLU A 35 -14.53 -1.50 -8.79
CA GLU A 35 -15.13 -2.72 -8.26
C GLU A 35 -14.44 -3.17 -6.97
N LEU A 36 -13.11 -3.18 -6.94
CA LEU A 36 -12.34 -3.53 -5.75
C LEU A 36 -12.67 -2.59 -4.57
N ALA A 37 -12.81 -1.29 -4.82
CA ALA A 37 -13.13 -0.31 -3.78
C ALA A 37 -14.54 -0.46 -3.19
N LEU A 38 -15.43 -1.18 -3.86
CA LEU A 38 -16.81 -1.40 -3.41
C LEU A 38 -17.01 -2.70 -2.61
N GLY A 39 -15.92 -3.44 -2.39
CA GLY A 39 -15.96 -4.73 -1.70
C GLY A 39 -16.64 -5.83 -2.52
N PRO A 40 -16.64 -7.07 -2.00
CA PRO A 40 -17.08 -8.26 -2.73
C PRO A 40 -18.56 -8.20 -3.16
N GLU A 41 -19.41 -7.51 -2.40
CA GLU A 41 -20.84 -7.38 -2.68
C GLU A 41 -21.17 -6.25 -3.69
N GLY A 42 -20.18 -5.44 -4.08
CA GLY A 42 -20.36 -4.38 -5.08
C GLY A 42 -21.15 -3.14 -4.63
N GLY A 43 -21.51 -3.03 -3.35
CA GLY A 43 -22.17 -1.87 -2.75
C GLY A 43 -23.67 -2.05 -2.48
N PRO A 44 -24.45 -0.96 -2.31
CA PRO A 44 -24.08 0.44 -2.51
C PRO A 44 -23.24 1.02 -1.37
N ARG A 45 -23.06 0.29 -0.26
CA ARG A 45 -22.21 0.67 0.86
C ARG A 45 -21.29 -0.47 1.22
N PHE A 46 -20.03 -0.16 1.49
CA PHE A 46 -19.01 -1.10 1.94
C PHE A 46 -18.23 -0.49 3.11
N SER A 47 -17.89 -1.31 4.11
CA SER A 47 -17.09 -0.90 5.26
C SER A 47 -15.71 -1.54 5.15
N VAL A 48 -14.67 -0.72 5.25
CA VAL A 48 -13.29 -1.17 5.34
C VAL A 48 -12.99 -1.36 6.82
N ASP A 49 -13.04 -2.61 7.26
CA ASP A 49 -12.92 -2.98 8.66
C ASP A 49 -11.66 -3.82 8.89
N TYR A 50 -10.90 -3.50 9.93
CA TYR A 50 -9.72 -4.25 10.36
C TYR A 50 -9.97 -4.93 11.70
N ALA A 51 -9.52 -6.18 11.83
CA ALA A 51 -9.44 -6.88 13.11
C ALA A 51 -8.16 -6.45 13.85
N VAL A 52 -8.30 -5.79 14.99
CA VAL A 52 -7.20 -5.29 15.82
C VAL A 52 -7.34 -5.92 17.20
N GLY A 53 -6.68 -7.06 17.43
CA GLY A 53 -6.86 -7.84 18.65
C GLY A 53 -8.27 -8.40 18.76
N ASP A 54 -8.99 -8.05 19.82
CA ASP A 54 -10.36 -8.50 20.11
C ASP A 54 -11.44 -7.55 19.56
N ARG A 55 -11.05 -6.47 18.89
CA ARG A 55 -11.97 -5.45 18.35
C ARG A 55 -11.88 -5.34 16.85
N THR A 56 -13.00 -4.97 16.24
CA THR A 56 -13.06 -4.51 14.86
C THR A 56 -12.99 -2.99 14.83
N VAL A 57 -12.15 -2.45 13.95
CA VAL A 57 -12.00 -1.00 13.72
C VAL A 57 -12.40 -0.70 12.29
N THR A 58 -13.42 0.14 12.11
CA THR A 58 -13.78 0.67 10.80
C THR A 58 -12.86 1.82 10.43
N GLU A 59 -12.06 1.62 9.39
CA GLU A 59 -11.16 2.63 8.82
C GLU A 59 -11.93 3.60 7.93
N ALA A 60 -12.83 3.07 7.09
CA ALA A 60 -13.56 3.89 6.14
C ALA A 60 -14.89 3.25 5.75
N THR A 61 -15.88 4.08 5.42
CA THR A 61 -17.10 3.67 4.73
C THR A 61 -17.06 4.19 3.29
N VAL A 62 -17.17 3.27 2.33
CA VAL A 62 -17.31 3.57 0.90
C VAL A 62 -18.79 3.53 0.52
N VAL A 63 -19.27 4.56 -0.18
CA VAL A 63 -20.63 4.65 -0.70
C VAL A 63 -20.59 4.86 -2.21
N ARG A 64 -21.31 4.01 -2.95
CA ARG A 64 -21.53 4.15 -4.38
C ARG A 64 -22.51 5.31 -4.63
N CYS A 65 -22.05 6.31 -5.36
CA CYS A 65 -22.85 7.44 -5.81
C CYS A 65 -23.05 7.38 -7.33
N LYS A 66 -23.95 8.21 -7.87
CA LYS A 66 -24.28 8.22 -9.31
C LYS A 66 -23.05 8.43 -10.21
N ASN A 67 -22.08 9.24 -9.78
CA ASN A 67 -20.92 9.63 -10.59
C ASN A 67 -19.57 9.17 -10.00
N GLY A 68 -19.56 8.29 -9.00
CA GLY A 68 -18.32 7.86 -8.36
C GLY A 68 -18.51 7.25 -6.98
N LEU A 69 -17.46 7.29 -6.17
CA LEU A 69 -17.43 6.75 -4.81
C LEU A 69 -17.22 7.89 -3.82
N ALA A 70 -17.99 7.90 -2.74
CA ALA A 70 -17.73 8.73 -1.57
C ALA A 70 -17.10 7.85 -0.49
N VAL A 71 -15.86 8.18 -0.09
CA VAL A 71 -15.13 7.46 0.95
C VAL A 71 -15.05 8.35 2.19
N ASN A 72 -15.62 7.89 3.30
CA ASN A 72 -15.70 8.62 4.55
C ASN A 72 -14.87 7.92 5.61
N TYR A 73 -13.90 8.62 6.17
CA TYR A 73 -13.09 8.15 7.30
C TYR A 73 -13.71 8.71 8.60
N PRO A 74 -13.87 7.90 9.66
CA PRO A 74 -14.44 8.37 10.92
C PRO A 74 -13.47 9.26 11.71
N GLU A 75 -12.17 9.11 11.49
CA GLU A 75 -11.11 9.89 12.13
C GLU A 75 -10.98 11.29 11.50
N ASP A 76 -10.90 12.33 12.34
CA ASP A 76 -10.84 13.72 11.88
C ASP A 76 -9.41 14.15 11.50
N TYR A 77 -8.40 13.46 12.02
CA TYR A 77 -6.98 13.74 11.84
C TYR A 77 -6.41 13.16 10.53
N MET A 78 -7.07 13.40 9.40
CA MET A 78 -6.58 12.99 8.07
C MET A 78 -5.64 14.05 7.46
N ARG A 79 -4.57 14.42 8.18
CA ARG A 79 -3.55 15.37 7.66
C ARG A 79 -2.21 14.67 7.39
N ARG A 80 -1.76 14.71 6.13
CA ARG A 80 -0.43 14.25 5.66
C ARG A 80 0.75 15.12 6.15
N ARG A 81 0.64 15.76 7.32
CA ARG A 81 1.58 16.78 7.77
C ARG A 81 2.10 16.49 9.17
N ASP A 82 2.39 15.22 9.46
CA ASP A 82 3.32 14.93 10.53
C ASP A 82 4.73 15.24 10.01
N PRO A 83 5.46 16.25 10.53
CA PRO A 83 6.85 16.50 10.16
C PRO A 83 7.75 15.29 10.49
N ASP A 84 7.29 14.38 11.34
CA ASP A 84 7.97 13.14 11.73
C ASP A 84 7.43 11.91 10.97
N CYS A 85 7.32 11.98 9.63
CA CYS A 85 6.82 10.89 8.80
C CYS A 85 7.87 10.24 7.88
N MET A 86 9.15 10.63 7.99
CA MET A 86 10.23 10.10 7.16
C MET A 86 11.50 9.87 7.96
N ARG A 87 12.09 8.69 7.78
CA ARG A 87 13.38 8.28 8.34
C ARG A 87 14.21 7.62 7.25
N ILE A 88 15.49 7.98 7.19
CA ILE A 88 16.41 7.38 6.21
C ILE A 88 16.96 6.08 6.78
N GLY A 89 16.75 4.98 6.06
CA GLY A 89 17.11 3.63 6.49
C GLY A 89 18.46 3.14 5.99
N ASP A 90 19.16 3.93 5.16
CA ASP A 90 20.46 3.60 4.60
C ASP A 90 21.59 4.49 5.18
N ASP A 91 22.80 4.28 4.67
CA ASP A 91 24.02 5.01 5.03
C ASP A 91 24.41 6.12 4.03
N LEU A 92 23.55 6.41 3.04
CA LEU A 92 23.86 7.42 2.04
C LEU A 92 23.80 8.84 2.65
N PRO A 93 24.53 9.82 2.09
CA PRO A 93 24.48 11.20 2.57
C PRO A 93 23.04 11.74 2.61
N THR A 94 22.64 12.33 3.73
CA THR A 94 21.29 12.90 3.91
C THR A 94 21.30 14.04 4.93
N ASP A 95 20.37 14.98 4.76
CA ASP A 95 20.05 16.04 5.72
C ASP A 95 18.85 15.67 6.61
N LYS A 96 18.23 14.50 6.38
CA LYS A 96 17.06 14.02 7.12
C LYS A 96 17.47 13.08 8.26
N PRO A 97 16.67 12.98 9.34
CA PRO A 97 16.96 12.05 10.42
C PRO A 97 17.02 10.60 9.92
N ARG A 98 18.06 9.87 10.33
CA ARG A 98 18.16 8.44 10.06
C ARG A 98 17.32 7.66 11.05
N PHE A 99 16.90 6.46 10.64
CA PHE A 99 16.17 5.53 11.49
C PHE A 99 16.99 5.17 12.75
N ARG A 100 18.28 4.85 12.57
CA ARG A 100 19.17 4.48 13.68
C ARG A 100 19.42 5.59 14.69
N ASP A 101 19.47 6.84 14.24
CA ASP A 101 19.74 7.99 15.13
C ASP A 101 18.54 8.28 16.03
N VAL A 102 17.32 7.92 15.58
CA VAL A 102 16.08 8.18 16.29
C VAL A 102 15.66 7.00 17.16
N TYR A 103 15.83 5.77 16.68
CA TYR A 103 15.35 4.56 17.37
C TYR A 103 16.47 3.69 17.97
N GLY A 104 17.74 4.06 17.79
CA GLY A 104 18.89 3.34 18.34
C GLY A 104 19.14 1.95 17.73
N THR A 105 18.50 1.63 16.61
CA THR A 105 18.58 0.32 15.93
C THR A 105 18.62 0.48 14.41
N GLU A 106 19.16 -0.50 13.69
CA GLU A 106 19.18 -0.48 12.22
C GLU A 106 17.79 -0.69 11.63
N PHE A 107 17.53 -0.12 10.45
CA PHE A 107 16.22 -0.25 9.76
C PHE A 107 16.01 -1.63 9.12
N GLY A 108 17.10 -2.34 8.78
CA GLY A 108 17.06 -3.62 8.08
C GLY A 108 16.11 -4.66 8.70
N PRO A 109 16.19 -4.93 10.01
CA PRO A 109 15.25 -5.83 10.70
C PRO A 109 13.78 -5.43 10.54
N THR A 110 13.43 -4.17 10.80
CA THR A 110 12.05 -3.66 10.64
C THR A 110 11.53 -3.87 9.22
N ARG A 111 12.38 -3.61 8.21
CA ARG A 111 12.02 -3.85 6.81
C ARG A 111 11.78 -5.33 6.53
N ALA A 112 12.64 -6.22 7.04
CA ALA A 112 12.50 -7.66 6.85
C ALA A 112 11.20 -8.19 7.50
N GLU A 113 10.89 -7.76 8.73
CA GLU A 113 9.64 -8.10 9.41
C GLU A 113 8.42 -7.58 8.65
N THR A 114 8.48 -6.36 8.13
CA THR A 114 7.39 -5.77 7.33
C THR A 114 7.13 -6.57 6.06
N LEU A 115 8.18 -6.94 5.33
CA LEU A 115 8.06 -7.75 4.11
C LEU A 115 7.55 -9.16 4.41
N ALA A 116 8.01 -9.79 5.49
CA ALA A 116 7.51 -11.08 5.93
C ALA A 116 6.01 -11.04 6.29
N TRP A 117 5.57 -9.97 6.96
CA TRP A 117 4.15 -9.76 7.27
C TRP A 117 3.30 -9.53 6.01
N LEU A 118 3.79 -8.70 5.06
CA LEU A 118 3.11 -8.44 3.79
C LEU A 118 2.92 -9.72 2.96
N ALA A 119 3.86 -10.65 3.01
CA ALA A 119 3.78 -11.91 2.28
C ALA A 119 2.63 -12.83 2.76
N ASP A 120 2.04 -12.59 3.93
CA ASP A 120 0.87 -13.35 4.40
C ASP A 120 -0.47 -12.64 4.10
N GLN A 121 -0.44 -11.46 3.49
CA GLN A 121 -1.66 -10.68 3.24
C GLN A 121 -2.24 -10.93 1.84
N ASP A 122 -3.52 -10.57 1.66
CA ASP A 122 -4.14 -10.41 0.36
C ASP A 122 -3.71 -9.07 -0.23
N LEU A 123 -2.85 -9.10 -1.26
CA LEU A 123 -2.22 -7.90 -1.79
C LEU A 123 -2.93 -7.37 -3.05
N VAL A 124 -2.96 -6.06 -3.17
CA VAL A 124 -3.20 -5.36 -4.43
C VAL A 124 -1.89 -4.71 -4.84
N ALA A 125 -1.45 -4.92 -6.08
CA ALA A 125 -0.25 -4.30 -6.63
C ALA A 125 -0.64 -3.45 -7.85
N VAL A 126 -0.24 -2.19 -7.85
CA VAL A 126 -0.60 -1.20 -8.87
C VAL A 126 0.67 -0.65 -9.52
N PRO A 127 1.10 -1.21 -10.67
CA PRO A 127 2.19 -0.64 -11.44
C PRO A 127 1.81 0.72 -12.00
N PHE A 128 2.71 1.70 -11.86
CA PHE A 128 2.51 3.05 -12.38
C PHE A 128 3.82 3.68 -12.85
N ARG A 129 3.74 4.89 -13.40
CA ARG A 129 4.91 5.74 -13.65
C ARG A 129 4.92 6.89 -12.66
N ALA A 130 5.98 7.00 -11.86
CA ALA A 130 6.22 8.17 -11.03
C ALA A 130 6.71 9.32 -11.91
N GLY A 131 5.79 10.16 -12.36
CA GLY A 131 6.07 11.28 -13.27
C GLY A 131 5.30 11.17 -14.60
N GLY A 132 5.73 11.94 -15.60
CA GLY A 132 5.08 11.97 -16.91
C GLY A 132 5.29 10.68 -17.70
N PRO A 133 4.47 10.38 -18.73
CA PRO A 133 4.58 9.14 -19.50
C PRO A 133 5.94 8.92 -20.19
N ALA A 134 6.61 10.01 -20.59
CA ALA A 134 7.87 9.95 -21.33
C ALA A 134 9.11 9.79 -20.44
N TYR A 135 9.12 10.43 -19.26
CA TYR A 135 10.30 10.53 -18.39
C TYR A 135 10.05 10.02 -16.96
N GLY A 136 8.87 9.48 -16.68
CA GLY A 136 8.53 8.96 -15.37
C GLY A 136 9.10 7.56 -15.16
N ASP A 137 9.57 7.33 -13.94
CA ASP A 137 10.19 6.07 -13.55
C ASP A 137 9.13 4.98 -13.35
N PRO A 138 9.36 3.74 -13.85
CA PRO A 138 8.53 2.60 -13.49
C PRO A 138 8.51 2.42 -11.96
N SER A 139 7.31 2.34 -11.40
CA SER A 139 7.09 2.27 -9.95
C SER A 139 5.99 1.27 -9.63
N LEU A 140 6.01 0.74 -8.41
CA LEU A 140 5.01 -0.17 -7.90
C LEU A 140 4.43 0.42 -6.61
N ALA A 141 3.11 0.51 -6.54
CA ALA A 141 2.36 0.76 -5.31
C ALA A 141 1.72 -0.54 -4.84
#